data_AF-A0A1A0QSY3-F1
#
_entry.id   AF-A0A1A0QSY3-F1
#
_cell.length_a   1.000
_cell.length_b   1.000
_cell.length_c   1.000
_cell.angle_alpha   90.00
_cell.angle_beta   90.00
_cell.angle_gamma   90.00
#
_symmetry.space_group_name_H-M   'P 1'
#
loop_
_entity.id
_entity.type
_entity.pdbx_description
1 polymer ?
#
loop_
_entity_poly.entity_id
_entity_poly.type
_entity_poly.pdbx_seq_one_letter_code
_entity_poly.pdbx_strand_id
1 'polypeptide(L)'
;MDYENGIVAIRQNPTTTVDGARGGADTAPPQVHVVEAPDGRMTIDYNTWDAYEFSGAVALDMTVDGRITLDPLDNGTVNLGGNTTIYPSMETYQYREGIPPEVLQWTPANSGSDLGPATSLIREHWIGDASLPPVRPGIPDWRWQLENAIPFAPDPFTQHTTKLTDPSEGLIPKVSEGR
;
A
#
# COMPACT_ATOMS: atom_id res chain seq x y z
N MET A 1 2.53 6.53 -9.27
CA MET A 1 3.94 6.20 -9.58
C MET A 1 4.29 6.84 -10.91
N ASP A 2 5.53 7.24 -11.06
CA ASP A 2 6.09 7.77 -12.29
C ASP A 2 7.34 6.95 -12.62
N TYR A 3 7.20 6.01 -13.56
CA TYR A 3 8.29 5.14 -14.00
C TYR A 3 9.35 5.90 -14.80
N GLU A 4 8.97 6.98 -15.50
CA GLU A 4 9.90 7.76 -16.31
C GLU A 4 10.85 8.56 -15.42
N ASN A 5 10.33 9.13 -14.34
CA ASN A 5 11.12 9.94 -13.40
C ASN A 5 11.59 9.15 -12.17
N GLY A 6 11.19 7.88 -12.03
CA GLY A 6 11.53 7.04 -10.88
C GLY A 6 10.94 7.55 -9.56
N ILE A 7 9.73 8.12 -9.59
CA ILE A 7 9.09 8.76 -8.43
C ILE A 7 7.93 7.92 -7.93
N VAL A 8 7.96 7.63 -6.63
CA VAL A 8 6.80 7.15 -5.88
C VAL A 8 6.40 8.22 -4.87
N ALA A 9 5.21 8.77 -5.07
CA ALA A 9 4.64 9.77 -4.18
C ALA A 9 3.33 9.23 -3.61
N ILE A 10 3.15 9.37 -2.29
CA ILE A 10 1.97 8.91 -1.57
C ILE A 10 1.53 10.04 -0.64
N ARG A 11 0.22 10.16 -0.49
CA ARG A 11 -0.41 11.17 0.36
C ARG A 11 -1.59 10.54 1.08
N GLN A 12 -1.68 10.81 2.38
CA GLN A 12 -2.90 10.65 3.15
C GLN A 12 -3.51 12.04 3.38
N ASN A 13 -4.83 12.14 3.26
CA ASN A 13 -5.54 13.37 3.60
C ASN A 13 -5.75 13.48 5.13
N PRO A 14 -5.88 14.70 5.67
CA PRO A 14 -6.20 14.88 7.08
C PRO A 14 -7.53 14.21 7.46
N THR A 15 -7.58 13.64 8.66
CA THR A 15 -8.82 13.25 9.33
C THR A 15 -9.46 14.51 9.95
N THR A 16 -10.79 14.58 9.96
CA THR A 16 -11.55 15.62 10.68
C THR A 16 -12.61 15.00 11.58
N THR A 17 -12.87 15.61 12.75
CA THR A 17 -13.98 15.17 13.61
C THR A 17 -15.23 16.04 13.41
N VAL A 18 -16.40 15.40 13.38
CA VAL A 18 -17.71 16.05 13.16
C VAL A 18 -18.10 17.06 14.23
N ASP A 19 -17.57 16.93 15.45
CA ASP A 19 -17.93 17.76 16.60
C ASP A 19 -16.92 18.88 16.90
N GLY A 20 -15.77 18.90 16.22
CA GLY A 20 -14.65 19.79 16.55
C GLY A 20 -14.08 19.62 17.97
N ALA A 21 -14.62 18.70 18.76
CA ALA A 21 -14.33 18.56 20.20
C ALA A 21 -13.02 17.82 20.45
N ARG A 22 -12.55 17.04 19.47
CA ARG A 22 -11.27 16.32 19.50
C ARG A 22 -10.13 17.06 18.80
N GLY A 23 -10.26 18.37 18.61
CA GLY A 23 -9.14 19.21 18.16
C GLY A 23 -9.11 19.55 16.67
N GLY A 24 -10.20 19.29 15.93
CA GLY A 24 -10.33 19.73 14.54
C GLY A 24 -9.83 18.71 13.51
N ALA A 25 -8.80 19.09 12.75
CA ALA A 25 -8.20 18.27 11.70
C ALA A 25 -6.78 17.82 12.11
N ASP A 26 -6.45 16.55 11.89
CA ASP A 26 -5.13 16.00 12.19
C ASP A 26 -4.69 15.00 11.10
N THR A 27 -3.41 14.66 11.06
CA THR A 27 -2.79 13.81 10.03
C THR A 27 -2.03 12.65 10.65
N ALA A 28 -2.19 11.46 10.07
CA ALA A 28 -1.29 10.33 10.31
C ALA A 28 -0.43 10.10 9.06
N PRO A 29 0.91 10.04 9.19
CA PRO A 29 1.77 9.66 8.08
C PRO A 29 1.50 8.20 7.67
N PRO A 30 1.25 7.92 6.38
CA PRO A 30 1.07 6.55 5.91
C PRO A 30 2.38 5.77 6.06
N GLN A 31 2.31 4.51 6.46
CA GLN A 31 3.46 3.61 6.41
C GLN A 31 3.49 2.93 5.06
N VAL A 32 4.56 3.14 4.30
CA VAL A 32 4.65 2.58 2.95
C VAL A 32 6.03 2.02 2.73
N HIS A 33 6.08 0.79 2.24
CA HIS A 33 7.29 0.13 1.79
C HIS A 33 7.19 -0.20 0.30
N VAL A 34 8.29 -0.01 -0.42
CA VAL A 34 8.34 -0.17 -1.87
C VAL A 34 9.59 -0.93 -2.28
N VAL A 35 9.43 -1.80 -3.28
CA VAL A 35 10.52 -2.50 -3.96
C VAL A 35 10.23 -2.60 -5.44
N GLU A 36 11.28 -2.47 -6.26
CA GLU A 36 11.20 -2.52 -7.71
C GLU A 36 12.14 -3.62 -8.23
N ALA A 37 11.63 -4.49 -9.09
CA ALA A 37 12.41 -5.52 -9.78
C ALA A 37 13.11 -4.94 -11.02
N PRO A 38 14.17 -5.60 -11.54
CA PRO A 38 14.88 -5.13 -12.74
C PRO A 38 14.03 -5.07 -14.01
N ASP A 39 12.90 -5.76 -14.05
CA ASP A 39 11.93 -5.73 -15.15
C ASP A 39 10.91 -4.57 -15.01
N GLY A 40 11.07 -3.72 -13.99
CA GLY A 40 10.18 -2.58 -13.71
C GLY A 40 8.95 -2.97 -12.91
N ARG A 41 8.74 -4.26 -12.56
CA ARG A 41 7.64 -4.61 -11.67
C ARG A 41 7.87 -3.99 -10.30
N MET A 42 6.82 -3.42 -9.70
CA MET A 42 6.92 -2.76 -8.41
C MET A 42 5.86 -3.29 -7.45
N THR A 43 6.25 -3.58 -6.21
CA THR A 43 5.31 -3.89 -5.13
C THR A 43 5.31 -2.77 -4.11
N ILE A 44 4.12 -2.25 -3.82
CA ILE A 44 3.85 -1.35 -2.70
C ILE A 44 3.16 -2.15 -1.60
N ASP A 45 3.67 -2.03 -0.39
CA ASP A 45 2.97 -2.35 0.83
C ASP A 45 2.61 -1.05 1.54
N TYR A 46 1.33 -0.79 1.77
CA TYR A 46 0.88 0.39 2.50
C TYR A 46 0.04 0.00 3.70
N ASN A 47 0.15 0.79 4.77
CA ASN A 47 -0.71 0.76 5.93
C ASN A 47 -1.02 2.20 6.35
N THR A 48 -2.31 2.50 6.45
CA THR A 48 -2.86 3.82 6.74
C THR A 48 -3.95 3.73 7.80
N TRP A 49 -4.11 4.78 8.60
CA TRP A 49 -5.11 4.81 9.66
C TRP A 49 -5.58 6.22 9.94
N ASP A 50 -6.74 6.32 10.61
CA ASP A 50 -7.30 7.59 11.06
C ASP A 50 -6.39 8.26 12.11
N ALA A 51 -6.16 9.57 12.01
CA ALA A 51 -5.25 10.26 12.94
C ALA A 51 -5.70 10.21 14.41
N TYR A 52 -7.00 10.01 14.66
CA TYR A 52 -7.59 9.83 15.98
C TYR A 52 -7.88 8.36 16.32
N GLU A 53 -7.40 7.42 15.51
CA GLU A 53 -7.56 5.98 15.78
C GLU A 53 -6.90 5.60 17.11
N PHE A 54 -7.51 4.65 17.80
CA PHE A 54 -6.93 4.13 19.03
C PHE A 54 -5.62 3.40 18.72
N SER A 55 -4.53 3.78 19.39
CA SER A 55 -3.20 3.21 19.11
C SER A 55 -3.13 1.68 19.23
N GLY A 56 -3.97 1.07 20.07
CA GLY A 56 -4.06 -0.38 20.16
C GLY A 56 -4.77 -1.04 18.97
N ALA A 57 -5.67 -0.33 18.28
CA ALA A 57 -6.28 -0.82 17.03
C ALA A 57 -5.25 -0.81 15.90
N VAL A 58 -4.45 0.25 15.80
CA VAL A 58 -3.31 0.33 14.86
C VAL A 58 -2.29 -0.78 15.14
N ALA A 59 -1.97 -1.05 16.40
CA ALA A 59 -1.03 -2.12 16.78
C ALA A 59 -1.58 -3.55 16.55
N LEU A 60 -2.88 -3.69 16.27
CA LEU A 60 -3.55 -4.94 15.93
C LEU A 60 -3.89 -5.03 14.42
N ASP A 61 -3.30 -4.16 13.60
CA ASP A 61 -3.54 -4.05 12.15
C ASP A 61 -5.04 -3.92 11.81
N MET A 62 -5.80 -3.24 12.68
CA MET A 62 -7.15 -2.80 12.37
C MET A 62 -7.08 -1.50 11.57
N THR A 63 -6.45 -1.57 10.40
CA THR A 63 -6.03 -0.44 9.58
C THR A 63 -6.56 -0.54 8.15
N VAL A 64 -6.29 0.48 7.32
CA VAL A 64 -6.51 0.41 5.87
C VAL A 64 -5.17 0.13 5.22
N ASP A 65 -4.98 -1.10 4.79
CA ASP A 65 -3.72 -1.61 4.28
C ASP A 65 -3.91 -2.47 3.02
N GLY A 66 -2.78 -2.78 2.38
CA GLY A 66 -2.75 -3.64 1.22
C GLY A 66 -1.34 -3.80 0.65
N ARG A 67 -1.16 -4.91 -0.08
CA ARG A 67 0.06 -5.18 -0.84
C ARG A 67 -0.29 -5.35 -2.31
N ILE A 68 0.11 -4.36 -3.10
CA ILE A 68 -0.23 -4.25 -4.51
C ILE A 68 1.04 -4.34 -5.35
N THR A 69 0.97 -5.11 -6.42
CA THR A 69 2.01 -5.23 -7.42
C THR A 69 1.53 -4.63 -8.73
N LEU A 70 2.38 -3.82 -9.33
CA LEU A 70 2.21 -3.21 -10.64
C LEU A 70 3.24 -3.80 -11.59
N ASP A 71 2.79 -4.26 -12.75
CA ASP A 71 3.62 -4.91 -13.77
C ASP A 71 3.48 -4.13 -15.08
N PRO A 72 4.44 -3.24 -15.38
CA PRO A 72 4.42 -2.45 -16.61
C PRO A 72 4.64 -3.35 -17.83
N LEU A 73 3.91 -3.06 -18.91
CA LEU A 73 3.99 -3.79 -20.18
C LEU A 73 4.61 -2.93 -21.27
N ASP A 74 5.18 -3.57 -22.30
CA ASP A 74 5.85 -2.90 -23.43
C ASP A 74 4.94 -1.94 -24.22
N ASN A 75 3.62 -2.14 -24.16
CA ASN A 75 2.61 -1.26 -24.79
C ASN A 75 2.29 -0.02 -23.92
N GLY A 76 2.99 0.15 -22.80
CA GLY A 76 2.81 1.22 -21.83
C GLY A 76 1.61 1.03 -20.89
N THR A 77 0.82 -0.05 -20.96
CA THR A 77 -0.19 -0.35 -19.93
C THR A 77 0.45 -0.95 -18.69
N VAL A 78 -0.27 -0.95 -17.57
CA VAL A 78 0.19 -1.58 -16.32
C VAL A 78 -0.84 -2.61 -15.87
N ASN A 79 -0.40 -3.84 -15.61
CA ASN A 79 -1.21 -4.83 -14.90
C ASN A 79 -1.12 -4.56 -13.40
N LEU A 80 -2.19 -4.87 -12.67
CA LEU A 80 -2.28 -4.75 -11.22
C LEU A 80 -2.70 -6.09 -10.62
N GLY A 81 -2.11 -6.47 -9.50
CA GLY A 81 -2.52 -7.62 -8.69
C GLY A 81 -2.14 -7.45 -7.23
N GLY A 82 -2.85 -8.08 -6.31
CA GLY A 82 -2.53 -8.01 -4.89
C GLY A 82 -3.73 -8.13 -3.99
N ASN A 83 -3.61 -7.64 -2.76
CA ASN A 83 -4.68 -7.60 -1.78
C ASN A 83 -4.81 -6.22 -1.14
N THR A 84 -6.01 -5.96 -0.63
CA THR A 84 -6.33 -4.79 0.19
C THR A 84 -7.39 -5.16 1.19
N THR A 85 -7.46 -4.40 2.29
CA THR A 85 -8.59 -4.46 3.22
C THR A 85 -9.91 -4.30 2.49
N ILE A 86 -10.97 -4.95 2.98
CA ILE A 86 -12.32 -4.92 2.35
C ILE A 86 -13.10 -3.64 2.67
N TYR A 87 -12.46 -2.67 3.32
CA TYR A 87 -13.00 -1.37 3.68
C TYR A 87 -11.86 -0.34 3.76
N PRO A 88 -12.03 0.90 3.25
CA PRO A 88 -13.20 1.44 2.55
C PRO A 88 -13.29 0.91 1.10
N SER A 89 -14.04 1.60 0.23
CA SER A 89 -13.95 1.36 -1.21
C SER A 89 -12.57 1.75 -1.74
N MET A 90 -12.09 1.05 -2.75
CA MET A 90 -10.79 1.30 -3.38
C MET A 90 -10.93 1.40 -4.90
N GLU A 91 -10.21 2.34 -5.49
CA GLU A 91 -10.11 2.50 -6.93
C GLU A 91 -8.65 2.74 -7.33
N THR A 92 -8.21 2.09 -8.40
CA THR A 92 -6.87 2.30 -8.98
C THR A 92 -6.99 2.61 -10.46
N TYR A 93 -6.26 3.64 -10.90
CA TYR A 93 -6.31 4.14 -12.26
C TYR A 93 -4.92 4.26 -12.88
N GLN A 94 -4.85 4.04 -14.18
CA GLN A 94 -3.68 4.38 -14.99
C GLN A 94 -3.95 5.67 -15.77
N TYR A 95 -3.02 6.61 -15.67
CA TYR A 95 -2.98 7.82 -16.50
C TYR A 95 -1.83 7.73 -17.50
N ARG A 96 -2.09 8.10 -18.75
CA ARG A 96 -1.09 8.21 -19.82
C ARG A 96 -1.32 9.48 -20.61
N GLU A 97 -0.25 10.11 -21.06
CA GLU A 97 -0.35 11.37 -21.80
C GLU A 97 -1.21 11.20 -23.07
N GLY A 98 -2.19 12.09 -23.24
CA GLY A 98 -3.08 12.07 -24.40
C GLY A 98 -4.10 10.92 -24.44
N ILE A 99 -4.15 10.06 -23.42
CA ILE A 99 -5.08 8.92 -23.33
C ILE A 99 -6.02 9.11 -22.12
N PRO A 100 -7.33 8.87 -22.25
CA PRO A 100 -8.25 8.89 -21.12
C PRO A 100 -7.81 7.93 -19.99
N PRO A 101 -8.10 8.25 -18.71
CA PRO A 101 -7.75 7.38 -17.60
C PRO A 101 -8.39 6.00 -17.74
N GLU A 102 -7.62 4.96 -17.47
CA GLU A 102 -8.06 3.56 -17.48
C GLU A 102 -8.25 3.08 -16.04
N VAL A 103 -9.36 2.40 -15.76
CA VAL A 103 -9.61 1.80 -14.45
C VAL A 103 -8.90 0.45 -14.40
N LEU A 104 -7.89 0.33 -13.55
CA LEU A 104 -7.20 -0.94 -13.31
C LEU A 104 -7.95 -1.82 -12.31
N GLN A 105 -8.57 -1.18 -11.31
CA GLN A 105 -9.26 -1.86 -10.22
C GLN A 105 -10.33 -0.95 -9.61
N TRP A 106 -11.46 -1.54 -9.26
CA TRP A 106 -12.54 -0.89 -8.50
C TRP A 106 -13.20 -1.92 -7.58
N THR A 107 -13.25 -1.63 -6.28
CA THR A 107 -13.94 -2.45 -5.30
C THR A 107 -14.75 -1.58 -4.33
N PRO A 108 -16.07 -1.79 -4.21
CA PRO A 108 -16.87 -1.08 -3.24
C PRO A 108 -16.53 -1.54 -1.82
N ALA A 109 -16.77 -0.68 -0.83
CA ALA A 109 -16.68 -1.08 0.56
C ALA A 109 -17.62 -2.27 0.84
N ASN A 110 -17.14 -3.29 1.56
CA ASN A 110 -17.96 -4.45 1.89
C ASN A 110 -19.17 -4.11 2.80
N SER A 111 -19.13 -2.96 3.47
CA SER A 111 -20.22 -2.44 4.29
C SER A 111 -20.36 -0.94 4.11
N GLY A 112 -21.60 -0.45 3.95
CA GLY A 112 -21.95 0.97 4.00
C GLY A 112 -22.42 1.44 5.38
N SER A 113 -22.32 0.59 6.41
CA SER A 113 -22.69 0.93 7.79
C SER A 113 -21.56 1.68 8.50
N ASP A 114 -21.91 2.51 9.49
CA ASP A 114 -20.97 3.16 10.41
C ASP A 114 -20.13 2.16 11.22
N LEU A 115 -20.58 0.91 11.37
CA LEU A 115 -19.82 -0.19 11.99
C LEU A 115 -18.93 -0.95 10.98
N GLY A 116 -18.94 -0.54 9.71
CA GLY A 116 -18.12 -1.09 8.64
C GLY A 116 -16.65 -1.19 9.02
N PRO A 117 -15.99 -0.10 9.46
CA PRO A 117 -14.58 -0.13 9.86
C PRO A 117 -14.29 -1.22 10.91
N ALA A 118 -15.04 -1.25 12.02
CA ALA A 118 -14.79 -2.16 13.13
C ALA A 118 -14.92 -3.65 12.77
N THR A 119 -15.65 -3.99 11.71
CA THR A 119 -15.89 -5.37 11.28
C THR A 119 -15.12 -5.78 10.03
N SER A 120 -14.48 -4.83 9.36
CA SER A 120 -13.94 -5.03 8.00
C SER A 120 -12.44 -4.80 7.91
N LEU A 121 -11.83 -3.97 8.76
CA LEU A 121 -10.40 -3.61 8.64
C LEU A 121 -9.45 -4.81 8.84
N ILE A 122 -9.83 -5.82 9.62
CA ILE A 122 -9.04 -7.05 9.82
C ILE A 122 -9.15 -8.07 8.67
N ARG A 123 -9.85 -7.71 7.59
CA ARG A 123 -10.19 -8.63 6.51
C ARG A 123 -9.71 -8.04 5.19
N GLU A 124 -9.10 -8.88 4.39
CA GLU A 124 -8.60 -8.53 3.07
C GLU A 124 -9.34 -9.30 1.96
N HIS A 125 -9.17 -8.81 0.74
CA HIS A 125 -9.58 -9.49 -0.48
C HIS A 125 -8.55 -9.28 -1.59
N TRP A 126 -8.56 -10.20 -2.54
CA TRP A 126 -7.77 -10.09 -3.75
C TRP A 126 -8.32 -9.00 -4.68
N ILE A 127 -7.42 -8.29 -5.32
CA ILE A 127 -7.70 -7.28 -6.34
C ILE A 127 -6.85 -7.51 -7.59
N GLY A 128 -7.37 -7.11 -8.75
CA GLY A 128 -6.67 -7.27 -10.03
C GLY A 128 -6.40 -8.73 -10.38
N ASP A 129 -5.24 -8.98 -10.98
CA ASP A 129 -4.75 -10.31 -11.34
C ASP A 129 -4.10 -11.01 -10.13
N ALA A 130 -4.83 -11.95 -9.53
CA ALA A 130 -4.34 -12.74 -8.40
C ALA A 130 -3.17 -13.68 -8.75
N SER A 131 -2.85 -13.85 -10.04
CA SER A 131 -1.68 -14.63 -10.48
C SER A 131 -0.38 -13.81 -10.50
N LEU A 132 -0.47 -12.49 -10.37
CA LEU A 132 0.69 -11.61 -10.36
C LEU A 132 1.38 -11.66 -8.98
N PRO A 133 2.60 -12.23 -8.86
CA PRO A 133 3.26 -12.36 -7.58
C PRO A 133 3.87 -11.04 -7.13
N PRO A 134 3.95 -10.78 -5.82
CA PRO A 134 4.71 -9.65 -5.29
C PRO A 134 6.19 -9.80 -5.61
N VAL A 135 6.82 -8.67 -5.94
CA VAL A 135 8.27 -8.53 -6.05
C VAL A 135 8.86 -8.84 -4.68
N ARG A 136 9.86 -9.73 -4.66
CA ARG A 136 10.53 -10.09 -3.42
C ARG A 136 11.64 -9.08 -3.12
N PRO A 137 11.93 -8.83 -1.83
CA PRO A 137 13.12 -8.07 -1.46
C PRO A 137 14.39 -8.73 -2.02
N GLY A 138 15.43 -7.94 -2.29
CA GLY A 138 16.73 -8.38 -2.80
C GLY A 138 17.56 -9.26 -1.84
N ILE A 139 16.94 -9.94 -0.89
CA ILE A 139 17.59 -10.87 0.05
C ILE A 139 17.68 -12.29 -0.52
N PRO A 140 18.65 -13.11 -0.07
CA PRO A 140 18.77 -14.50 -0.50
C PRO A 140 17.53 -15.36 -0.21
N ASP A 141 17.24 -16.36 -1.06
CA ASP A 141 16.05 -17.22 -0.94
C ASP A 141 15.94 -17.93 0.40
N TRP A 142 17.05 -18.47 0.90
CA TRP A 142 17.07 -19.17 2.19
C TRP A 142 16.65 -18.24 3.33
N ARG A 143 17.00 -16.95 3.24
CA ARG A 143 16.67 -15.96 4.27
C ARG A 143 15.19 -15.57 4.18
N TRP A 144 14.70 -15.32 2.97
CA TRP A 144 13.27 -15.10 2.73
C TRP A 144 12.42 -16.26 3.27
N GLN A 145 12.78 -17.50 2.95
CA GLN A 145 12.07 -18.69 3.42
C GLN A 145 12.12 -18.83 4.94
N LEU A 146 13.29 -18.60 5.55
CA LEU A 146 13.47 -18.67 7.00
C LEU A 146 12.61 -17.63 7.72
N GLU A 147 12.68 -16.37 7.30
CA GLU A 147 11.95 -15.28 7.96
C GLU A 147 10.43 -15.42 7.80
N ASN A 148 9.94 -15.90 6.64
CA ASN A 148 8.52 -16.23 6.45
C ASN A 148 8.06 -17.46 7.25
N ALA A 149 8.97 -18.35 7.63
CA ALA A 149 8.63 -19.56 8.38
C ALA A 149 8.51 -19.33 9.89
N ILE A 150 8.92 -18.16 10.41
CA ILE A 150 8.86 -17.84 11.84
C ILE A 150 7.49 -17.20 12.15
N PRO A 151 6.61 -17.88 12.89
CA PRO A 151 5.34 -17.27 13.29
C PRO A 151 5.60 -16.04 14.16
N PHE A 152 4.81 -14.97 13.94
CA PHE A 152 4.87 -13.71 14.70
C PHE A 152 6.15 -12.88 14.51
N ALA A 153 7.05 -13.25 13.60
CA ALA A 153 8.13 -12.36 13.19
C ALA A 153 7.57 -11.16 12.40
N PRO A 154 8.25 -10.00 12.44
CA PRO A 154 7.93 -8.90 11.54
C PRO A 154 7.94 -9.36 10.08
N ASP A 155 7.07 -8.78 9.26
CA ASP A 155 6.96 -9.14 7.85
C ASP A 155 8.31 -8.91 7.12
N PRO A 156 8.95 -9.95 6.55
CA PRO A 156 10.22 -9.81 5.88
C PRO A 156 10.17 -8.83 4.69
N PHE A 157 9.02 -8.63 4.07
CA PHE A 157 8.87 -7.61 3.04
C PHE A 157 9.13 -6.21 3.62
N THR A 158 8.45 -5.82 4.69
CA THR A 158 8.62 -4.48 5.29
C THR A 158 9.99 -4.28 5.93
N GLN A 159 10.64 -5.37 6.39
CA GLN A 159 11.98 -5.31 6.95
C GLN A 159 13.10 -5.07 5.92
N HIS A 160 12.90 -5.49 4.66
CA HIS A 160 13.97 -5.53 3.64
C HIS A 160 13.69 -4.71 2.39
N THR A 161 12.68 -3.84 2.44
CA THR A 161 12.32 -2.95 1.32
C THR A 161 12.39 -1.49 1.76
N THR A 162 12.25 -0.58 0.79
CA THR A 162 12.42 0.85 1.06
C THR A 162 11.19 1.42 1.71
N LYS A 163 11.30 1.78 2.99
CA LYS A 163 10.30 2.61 3.65
C LYS A 163 10.34 4.03 3.09
N LEU A 164 9.21 4.52 2.59
CA LEU A 164 9.08 5.92 2.21
C LEU A 164 9.05 6.80 3.47
N THR A 165 9.65 7.98 3.37
CA THR A 165 9.74 8.95 4.46
C THR A 165 9.13 10.28 4.05
N ASP A 166 8.79 11.12 5.02
CA ASP A 166 8.40 12.50 4.75
C ASP A 166 9.57 13.22 4.04
N PRO A 167 9.34 13.81 2.84
CA PRO A 167 10.40 14.49 2.10
C PRO A 167 10.94 15.74 2.80
N SER A 168 10.24 16.27 3.81
CA SER A 168 10.70 17.39 4.63
C SER A 168 11.63 16.98 5.78
N GLU A 169 11.63 15.70 6.15
CA GLU A 169 12.43 15.17 7.26
C GLU A 169 13.86 14.77 6.86
N GLY A 170 14.19 14.78 5.57
CA GLY A 170 15.55 14.49 5.11
C GLY A 170 15.66 14.16 3.63
N LEU A 171 16.62 13.28 3.32
CA LEU A 171 16.85 12.81 1.95
C LEU A 171 15.73 11.87 1.53
N ILE A 172 15.22 12.06 0.31
CA ILE A 172 14.28 11.14 -0.32
C ILE A 172 15.00 9.80 -0.55
N PRO A 173 14.48 8.68 -0.02
CA PRO A 173 15.13 7.39 -0.16
C PRO A 173 15.03 6.89 -1.60
N LYS A 174 16.08 6.20 -2.06
CA LYS A 174 16.04 5.47 -3.33
C LYS A 174 15.29 4.16 -3.13
N VAL A 175 14.37 3.82 -4.03
CA VAL A 175 13.69 2.52 -4.03
C VAL A 175 14.73 1.40 -4.19
N SER A 176 14.60 0.38 -3.34
CA SER A 176 15.46 -0.80 -3.30
C SER A 176 15.13 -1.75 -4.44
N GLU A 177 16.16 -2.38 -4.97
CA GLU A 177 16.04 -3.42 -5.99
C GLU A 177 15.54 -4.75 -5.37
N GLY A 178 14.57 -5.36 -6.03
CA GLY A 178 13.98 -6.66 -5.71
C GLY A 178 14.21 -7.71 -6.79
N ARG A 179 13.44 -8.80 -6.75
CA ARG A 179 13.49 -9.90 -7.73
C ARG A 179 12.19 -10.69 -7.82
#